data_AF-A0A194QZF3-F1
#
_entry.id   AF-A0A194QZF3-F1
#
_cell.length_a   1.000
_cell.length_b   1.000
_cell.length_c   1.000
_cell.angle_alpha   90.00
_cell.angle_beta   90.00
_cell.angle_gamma   90.00
#
_symmetry.space_group_name_H-M   'P 1'
#
loop_
_entity.id
_entity.type
_entity.pdbx_description
1 polymer ?
#
loop_
_entity_poly.entity_id
_entity_poly.type
_entity_poly.pdbx_seq_one_letter_code
_entity_poly.pdbx_strand_id
1 'polypeptide(L)'
;MRGKYKNEFFEIMKNWDAYCIGLTVSDEVEDLGFRTLKDSIEAELIEKFNKYDIRGLLDLMSCRRVSAKRDVAVPISLYLSNLSKNYGHPILHPTEGIEKLRLNSKKHIDVDDQIARKVLWMFRKTYFTNYFRKNGHYPKHKVLGDVHPILDECLKDERALTNNESKTLPLSAWSNVKLEKNHDMSLEIDEKELLKDTACSPPREE
;
A
#
# COMPACT_ATOMS: atom_id res chain seq x y z
N MET A 1 -13.80 -27.39 -8.54
CA MET A 1 -14.06 -26.19 -7.74
C MET A 1 -14.74 -25.08 -8.55
N ARG A 2 -14.15 -24.60 -9.65
CA ARG A 2 -14.76 -23.56 -10.51
C ARG A 2 -16.19 -23.88 -10.99
N GLY A 3 -16.49 -25.12 -11.42
CA GLY A 3 -17.85 -25.51 -11.80
C GLY A 3 -18.87 -25.50 -10.64
N LYS A 4 -18.41 -25.73 -9.41
CA LYS A 4 -19.25 -25.73 -8.19
C LYS A 4 -19.54 -24.30 -7.71
N TYR A 5 -18.51 -23.45 -7.67
CA TYR A 5 -18.57 -22.10 -7.08
C TYR A 5 -18.74 -20.97 -8.10
N LYS A 6 -18.75 -21.27 -9.41
CA LYS A 6 -18.89 -20.29 -10.50
C LYS A 6 -17.96 -19.09 -10.33
N ASN A 7 -18.48 -17.86 -10.23
CA ASN A 7 -17.68 -16.65 -10.06
C ASN A 7 -17.12 -16.50 -8.62
N GLU A 8 -17.81 -17.07 -7.63
CA GLU A 8 -17.36 -17.07 -6.21
C GLU A 8 -16.05 -17.85 -6.03
N PHE A 9 -15.73 -18.76 -6.97
CA PHE A 9 -14.42 -19.41 -7.04
C PHE A 9 -13.26 -18.40 -7.05
N PHE A 10 -13.40 -17.28 -7.75
CA PHE A 10 -12.33 -16.29 -7.85
C PHE A 10 -12.13 -15.49 -6.55
N GLU A 11 -13.18 -15.36 -5.72
CA GLU A 11 -13.04 -14.81 -4.37
C GLU A 11 -12.24 -15.76 -3.46
N ILE A 12 -12.36 -17.08 -3.67
CA ILE A 12 -11.52 -18.06 -2.99
C ILE A 12 -10.07 -17.94 -3.47
N MET A 13 -9.85 -17.92 -4.78
CA MET A 13 -8.51 -17.87 -5.35
C MET A 13 -7.78 -16.56 -5.03
N LYS A 14 -8.51 -15.46 -4.79
CA LYS A 14 -7.95 -14.20 -4.32
C LYS A 14 -7.20 -14.35 -2.99
N ASN A 15 -7.68 -15.24 -2.11
CA ASN A 15 -7.08 -15.50 -0.81
C ASN A 15 -6.07 -16.66 -0.81
N TRP A 16 -5.88 -17.34 -1.94
CA TRP A 16 -5.00 -18.51 -2.06
C TRP A 16 -3.55 -18.19 -1.67
N ASP A 17 -2.96 -17.21 -2.36
CA ASP A 17 -1.55 -16.89 -2.19
C ASP A 17 -1.27 -16.36 -0.78
N ALA A 18 -2.14 -15.49 -0.28
CA ALA A 18 -2.02 -14.92 1.06
C ALA A 18 -2.15 -15.99 2.16
N TYR A 19 -2.99 -17.00 1.97
CA TYR A 19 -3.12 -18.11 2.92
C TYR A 19 -1.88 -19.03 2.90
N CYS A 20 -1.36 -19.37 1.72
CA CYS A 20 -0.11 -20.15 1.61
C CYS A 20 1.07 -19.42 2.29
N ILE A 21 1.18 -18.10 2.09
CA ILE A 21 2.19 -17.27 2.78
C ILE A 21 1.93 -17.27 4.30
N GLY A 22 0.68 -17.12 4.72
CA GLY A 22 0.29 -17.17 6.13
C GLY A 22 0.67 -18.49 6.81
N LEU A 23 0.56 -19.61 6.10
CA LEU A 23 0.98 -20.92 6.63
C LEU A 23 2.49 -21.00 6.87
N THR A 24 3.29 -20.44 5.98
CA THR A 24 4.76 -20.36 6.12
C THR A 24 5.16 -19.47 7.29
N VAL A 25 4.67 -18.22 7.32
CA VAL A 25 5.06 -17.23 8.35
C VAL A 25 4.52 -17.62 9.74
N SER A 26 3.46 -18.42 9.81
CA SER A 26 2.94 -18.98 11.06
C SER A 26 3.77 -20.14 11.63
N ASP A 27 4.89 -20.50 11.01
CA ASP A 27 5.81 -21.47 11.56
C ASP A 27 6.61 -20.86 12.71
N GLU A 28 6.44 -21.39 13.91
CA GLU A 28 7.15 -20.94 15.12
C GLU A 28 8.55 -21.55 15.24
N VAL A 29 8.82 -22.60 14.46
CA VAL A 29 10.09 -23.34 14.51
C VAL A 29 11.03 -22.82 13.42
N GLU A 30 10.50 -22.64 12.21
CA GLU A 30 11.30 -22.29 11.03
C GLU A 30 11.13 -20.83 10.56
N ASP A 31 10.21 -20.06 11.15
CA ASP A 31 9.89 -18.69 10.72
C ASP A 31 9.45 -17.78 11.91
N LEU A 32 8.78 -16.66 11.62
CA LEU A 32 8.43 -15.60 12.57
C LEU A 32 7.32 -15.97 13.57
N GLY A 33 6.60 -17.07 13.36
CA GLY A 33 5.49 -17.50 14.22
C GLY A 33 4.24 -16.60 14.20
N PHE A 34 4.13 -15.66 13.26
CA PHE A 34 2.97 -14.76 13.20
C PHE A 34 1.76 -15.45 12.58
N ARG A 35 0.67 -15.57 13.36
CA ARG A 35 -0.56 -16.25 12.94
C ARG A 35 -1.64 -15.33 12.36
N THR A 36 -1.53 -14.02 12.59
CA THR A 36 -2.57 -13.03 12.26
C THR A 36 -3.04 -13.09 10.82
N LEU A 37 -2.11 -13.22 9.85
CA LEU A 37 -2.47 -13.29 8.43
C LEU A 37 -3.30 -14.54 8.14
N LYS A 38 -2.80 -15.72 8.55
CA LYS A 38 -3.47 -17.01 8.38
C LYS A 38 -4.87 -16.98 8.99
N ASP A 39 -4.97 -16.57 10.26
CA ASP A 39 -6.22 -16.62 11.01
C ASP A 39 -7.26 -15.63 10.45
N SER A 40 -6.82 -14.45 9.99
CA SER A 40 -7.71 -13.47 9.35
C SER A 40 -8.31 -13.99 8.04
N ILE A 41 -7.52 -14.71 7.23
CA ILE A 41 -7.98 -15.28 5.97
C ILE A 41 -8.90 -16.47 6.21
N GLU A 42 -8.60 -17.33 7.18
CA GLU A 42 -9.49 -18.42 7.57
C GLU A 42 -10.85 -17.87 8.01
N ALA A 43 -10.85 -16.83 8.86
CA ALA A 43 -12.08 -16.17 9.31
C ALA A 43 -12.87 -15.59 8.12
N GLU A 44 -12.22 -14.86 7.20
CA GLU A 44 -12.89 -14.30 6.01
C GLU A 44 -13.51 -15.39 5.12
N LEU A 45 -12.76 -16.48 4.87
CA LEU A 45 -13.25 -17.59 4.06
C LEU A 45 -14.40 -18.33 4.74
N ILE A 46 -14.31 -18.56 6.06
CA ILE A 46 -15.39 -19.15 6.87
C ILE A 46 -16.65 -18.30 6.81
N GLU A 47 -16.52 -16.99 7.01
CA GLU A 47 -17.66 -16.08 7.01
C GLU A 47 -18.35 -16.04 5.64
N LYS A 48 -17.58 -15.84 4.56
CA LYS A 48 -18.13 -15.70 3.20
C LYS A 48 -18.71 -16.99 2.63
N PHE A 49 -18.11 -18.12 2.96
CA PHE A 49 -18.47 -19.42 2.39
C PHE A 49 -19.09 -20.37 3.42
N ASN A 50 -19.69 -19.84 4.50
CA ASN A 50 -20.34 -20.61 5.56
C ASN A 50 -21.38 -21.63 5.07
N LYS A 51 -22.00 -21.38 3.90
CA LYS A 51 -22.94 -22.27 3.21
C LYS A 51 -22.27 -23.50 2.57
N TYR A 52 -20.95 -23.51 2.49
CA TYR A 52 -20.16 -24.56 1.86
C TYR A 52 -19.19 -25.18 2.87
N ASP A 53 -18.94 -26.48 2.75
CA ASP A 53 -17.82 -27.10 3.46
C ASP A 53 -16.50 -26.61 2.85
N ILE A 54 -15.89 -25.63 3.51
CA ILE A 54 -14.60 -25.05 3.13
C ILE A 54 -13.43 -25.72 3.82
N ARG A 55 -13.63 -26.66 4.76
CA ARG A 55 -12.50 -27.35 5.41
C ARG A 55 -11.66 -28.08 4.37
N GLY A 56 -12.32 -28.73 3.42
CA GLY A 56 -11.63 -29.38 2.32
C GLY A 56 -10.90 -28.43 1.37
N LEU A 57 -11.30 -27.14 1.33
CA LEU A 57 -10.58 -26.10 0.60
C LEU A 57 -9.33 -25.68 1.36
N LEU A 58 -9.45 -25.38 2.65
CA LEU A 58 -8.32 -25.02 3.50
C LEU A 58 -7.27 -26.13 3.54
N ASP A 59 -7.71 -27.40 3.63
CA ASP A 59 -6.84 -28.56 3.57
C ASP A 59 -6.08 -28.69 2.24
N LEU A 60 -6.74 -28.31 1.14
CA LEU A 60 -6.15 -28.30 -0.20
C LEU A 60 -5.10 -27.19 -0.31
N MET A 61 -5.46 -25.98 0.13
CA MET A 61 -4.56 -24.81 0.13
C MET A 61 -3.34 -25.03 1.02
N SER A 62 -3.52 -25.73 2.14
CA SER A 62 -2.44 -26.07 3.06
C SER A 62 -1.66 -27.33 2.70
N CYS A 63 -2.01 -27.98 1.57
CA CYS A 63 -1.44 -29.25 1.14
C CYS A 63 -1.46 -30.36 2.22
N ARG A 64 -2.36 -30.26 3.21
CA ARG A 64 -2.46 -31.24 4.32
C ARG A 64 -2.94 -32.60 3.83
N ARG A 65 -3.64 -32.62 2.69
CA ARG A 65 -4.05 -33.85 2.00
C ARG A 65 -2.90 -34.54 1.27
N VAL A 66 -1.82 -33.82 0.98
CA VAL A 66 -0.62 -34.36 0.33
C VAL A 66 0.32 -34.95 1.38
N SER A 67 0.53 -34.23 2.48
CA SER A 67 1.31 -34.71 3.62
C SER A 67 0.76 -34.15 4.92
N ALA A 68 0.66 -35.01 5.94
CA ALA A 68 0.39 -34.56 7.31
C ALA A 68 1.63 -33.93 7.97
N LYS A 69 2.82 -34.15 7.41
CA LYS A 69 4.07 -33.55 7.92
C LYS A 69 4.22 -32.12 7.39
N ARG A 70 4.40 -31.17 8.31
CA ARG A 70 4.42 -29.73 8.02
C ARG A 70 5.64 -29.30 7.19
N ASP A 71 6.80 -29.89 7.47
CA ASP A 71 8.07 -29.74 6.74
C ASP A 71 7.94 -30.08 5.25
N VAL A 72 6.96 -30.89 4.87
CA VAL A 72 6.64 -31.22 3.48
C VAL A 72 5.47 -30.38 2.96
N ALA A 73 4.40 -30.26 3.74
CA ALA A 73 3.18 -29.59 3.30
C ALA A 73 3.35 -28.08 3.05
N VAL A 74 4.10 -27.38 3.91
CA VAL A 74 4.30 -25.93 3.81
C VAL A 74 5.11 -25.55 2.57
N PRO A 75 6.29 -26.15 2.29
CA PRO A 75 7.02 -25.85 1.05
C PRO A 75 6.21 -26.13 -0.21
N ILE A 76 5.42 -27.21 -0.24
CA ILE A 76 4.53 -27.52 -1.37
C ILE A 76 3.46 -26.43 -1.49
N SER A 77 2.83 -26.00 -0.39
CA SER A 77 1.83 -24.93 -0.43
C SER A 77 2.41 -23.62 -0.97
N LEU A 78 3.66 -23.29 -0.61
CA LEU A 78 4.35 -22.11 -1.12
C LEU A 78 4.73 -22.25 -2.60
N TYR A 79 5.20 -23.43 -3.03
CA TYR A 79 5.42 -23.72 -4.45
C TYR A 79 4.14 -23.56 -5.29
N LEU A 80 3.00 -23.90 -4.68
CA LEU A 80 1.67 -23.74 -5.27
C LEU A 80 1.07 -22.34 -5.05
N SER A 81 1.79 -21.42 -4.42
CA SER A 81 1.46 -19.99 -4.51
C SER A 81 1.63 -19.56 -5.98
N ASN A 82 0.71 -18.76 -6.49
CA ASN A 82 0.45 -18.47 -7.91
C ASN A 82 -0.53 -19.43 -8.63
N LEU A 83 -1.04 -20.48 -7.99
CA LEU A 83 -2.15 -21.26 -8.58
C LEU A 83 -3.35 -20.37 -8.93
N SER A 84 -3.57 -19.30 -8.17
CA SER A 84 -4.59 -18.27 -8.42
C SER A 84 -4.59 -17.76 -9.87
N LYS A 85 -3.42 -17.64 -10.49
CA LYS A 85 -3.23 -17.11 -11.84
C LYS A 85 -3.54 -18.12 -12.95
N ASN A 86 -3.54 -19.42 -12.65
CA ASN A 86 -3.70 -20.48 -13.65
C ASN A 86 -5.17 -20.72 -14.06
N TYR A 87 -6.13 -20.12 -13.36
CA TYR A 87 -7.56 -20.36 -13.59
C TYR A 87 -8.26 -19.28 -14.44
N GLY A 88 -7.49 -18.35 -15.01
CA GLY A 88 -7.99 -17.21 -15.78
C GLY A 88 -8.50 -16.08 -14.89
N HIS A 89 -9.36 -15.23 -15.45
CA HIS A 89 -9.88 -14.04 -14.77
C HIS A 89 -11.38 -14.17 -14.45
N PRO A 90 -11.85 -13.56 -13.34
CA PRO A 90 -13.28 -13.49 -13.06
C PRO A 90 -14.02 -12.70 -14.14
N ILE A 91 -15.31 -12.99 -14.30
CA ILE A 91 -16.18 -12.13 -15.09
C ILE A 91 -16.50 -10.90 -14.24
N LEU A 92 -16.12 -9.72 -14.73
CA LEU A 92 -16.36 -8.45 -14.07
C LEU A 92 -17.71 -7.88 -14.51
N HIS A 93 -18.55 -7.50 -13.55
CA HIS A 93 -19.77 -6.75 -13.79
C HIS A 93 -19.48 -5.26 -13.54
N PRO A 94 -19.49 -4.39 -14.59
CA PRO A 94 -19.12 -2.98 -14.44
C PRO A 94 -19.96 -2.23 -13.40
N THR A 95 -21.25 -2.57 -13.33
CA THR A 95 -22.21 -1.97 -12.37
C THR A 95 -21.83 -2.25 -10.92
N GLU A 96 -21.39 -3.47 -10.60
CA GLU A 96 -20.94 -3.82 -9.25
C GLU A 96 -19.68 -3.06 -8.85
N GLY A 97 -18.75 -2.87 -9.81
CA GLY A 97 -17.54 -2.08 -9.60
C GLY A 97 -17.84 -0.62 -9.31
N ILE A 98 -18.73 -0.01 -10.10
CA ILE A 98 -19.17 1.38 -9.93
C ILE A 98 -19.89 1.54 -8.58
N GLU A 99 -20.75 0.62 -8.19
CA GLU A 99 -21.48 0.73 -6.92
C GLU A 99 -20.54 0.60 -5.71
N LYS A 100 -19.58 -0.34 -5.75
CA LYS A 100 -18.53 -0.44 -4.71
C LYS A 100 -17.70 0.84 -4.62
N LEU A 101 -17.35 1.45 -5.76
CA LEU A 101 -16.65 2.74 -5.79
C LEU A 101 -17.53 3.83 -5.17
N ARG A 102 -18.79 3.94 -5.60
CA ARG A 102 -19.75 4.93 -5.09
C ARG A 102 -19.92 4.84 -3.57
N LEU A 103 -20.02 3.62 -3.03
CA LEU A 103 -20.13 3.36 -1.60
C LEU A 103 -18.89 3.81 -0.83
N ASN A 104 -17.70 3.71 -1.40
CA ASN A 104 -16.46 4.08 -0.71
C ASN A 104 -16.06 5.54 -0.91
N SER A 105 -16.28 6.10 -2.10
CA SER A 105 -15.90 7.49 -2.44
C SER A 105 -16.82 8.54 -1.82
N LYS A 106 -18.06 8.19 -1.46
CA LYS A 106 -19.02 9.13 -0.85
C LYS A 106 -19.00 9.11 0.68
N LYS A 107 -18.21 8.24 1.30
CA LYS A 107 -18.11 8.20 2.76
C LYS A 107 -17.44 9.48 3.25
N HIS A 108 -18.09 10.16 4.18
CA HIS A 108 -17.42 11.20 4.94
C HIS A 108 -16.31 10.54 5.76
N ILE A 109 -15.12 11.12 5.71
CA ILE A 109 -13.97 10.67 6.48
C ILE A 109 -13.58 11.85 7.36
N ASP A 110 -13.70 11.68 8.66
CA ASP A 110 -13.21 12.64 9.63
C ASP A 110 -11.68 12.69 9.53
N VAL A 111 -11.15 13.83 9.11
CA VAL A 111 -9.71 14.04 8.99
C VAL A 111 -9.18 14.54 10.33
N ASP A 112 -8.28 13.77 10.93
CA ASP A 112 -7.54 14.24 12.10
C ASP A 112 -6.49 15.28 11.67
N ASP A 113 -6.76 16.54 12.02
CA ASP A 113 -5.87 17.67 11.76
C ASP A 113 -4.45 17.47 12.29
N GLN A 114 -4.27 16.76 13.41
CA GLN A 114 -2.94 16.48 13.94
C GLN A 114 -2.17 15.52 13.05
N ILE A 115 -2.84 14.50 12.49
CA ILE A 115 -2.23 13.57 11.54
C ILE A 115 -1.90 14.31 10.25
N ALA A 116 -2.82 15.12 9.71
CA ALA A 116 -2.58 15.91 8.51
C ALA A 116 -1.37 16.84 8.67
N ARG A 117 -1.23 17.51 9.82
CA ARG A 117 -0.06 18.34 10.15
C ARG A 117 1.23 17.52 10.22
N LYS A 118 1.21 16.35 10.87
CA LYS A 118 2.38 15.44 10.93
C LYS A 118 2.83 15.01 9.54
N VAL A 119 1.90 14.68 8.64
CA VAL A 119 2.19 14.34 7.24
C VAL A 119 2.83 15.52 6.52
N LEU A 120 2.30 16.73 6.68
CA LEU A 120 2.88 17.95 6.12
C LEU A 120 4.32 18.20 6.62
N TRP A 121 4.57 18.03 7.92
CA TRP A 121 5.91 18.20 8.49
C TRP A 121 6.89 17.14 8.01
N MET A 122 6.43 15.91 7.86
CA MET A 122 7.22 14.81 7.30
C MET A 122 7.58 15.06 5.84
N PHE A 123 6.64 15.56 5.04
CA PHE A 123 6.89 16.01 3.67
C PHE A 123 7.96 17.09 3.64
N ARG A 124 7.84 18.14 4.47
CA ARG A 124 8.82 19.23 4.54
C ARG A 124 10.21 18.71 4.91
N LYS A 125 10.34 17.92 5.98
CA LYS A 125 11.61 17.30 6.39
C LYS A 125 12.23 16.53 5.22
N THR A 126 11.44 15.65 4.59
CA THR A 126 11.91 14.77 3.52
C THR A 126 12.34 15.57 2.30
N TYR A 127 11.53 16.55 1.89
CA TYR A 127 11.80 17.40 0.75
C TYR A 127 13.05 18.26 0.96
N PHE A 128 13.18 18.96 2.10
CA PHE A 128 14.33 19.81 2.38
C PHE A 128 15.62 19.00 2.49
N THR A 129 15.61 17.87 3.20
CA THR A 129 16.80 17.01 3.32
C THR A 129 17.24 16.47 1.95
N ASN A 130 16.30 16.00 1.12
CA ASN A 130 16.63 15.47 -0.20
C ASN A 130 17.05 16.56 -1.18
N TYR A 131 16.40 17.73 -1.14
CA TYR A 131 16.74 18.87 -1.97
C TYR A 131 18.15 19.37 -1.65
N PHE A 132 18.50 19.52 -0.36
CA PHE A 132 19.85 19.87 0.07
C PHE A 132 20.88 18.84 -0.41
N ARG A 133 20.60 17.54 -0.22
CA ARG A 133 21.49 16.47 -0.67
C ARG A 133 21.75 16.51 -2.18
N LYS A 134 20.78 16.93 -2.98
CA LYS A 134 20.88 16.98 -4.45
C LYS A 134 21.53 18.27 -4.95
N ASN A 135 21.19 19.43 -4.37
CA ASN A 135 21.54 20.74 -4.91
C ASN A 135 22.60 21.47 -4.08
N GLY A 136 22.95 20.98 -2.89
CA GLY A 136 23.95 21.59 -1.98
C GLY A 136 23.45 22.80 -1.20
N HIS A 137 22.17 23.16 -1.31
CA HIS A 137 21.51 24.24 -0.58
C HIS A 137 20.04 23.88 -0.33
N TYR A 138 19.39 24.54 0.62
CA TYR A 138 17.97 24.35 0.91
C TYR A 138 17.08 24.98 -0.17
N PRO A 139 15.85 24.48 -0.36
CA PRO A 139 14.90 25.09 -1.29
C PRO A 139 14.53 26.49 -0.81
N LYS A 140 14.18 27.40 -1.72
CA LYS A 140 13.62 28.72 -1.40
C LYS A 140 12.44 28.56 -0.46
N HIS A 141 12.50 29.22 0.68
CA HIS A 141 11.56 29.05 1.78
C HIS A 141 11.43 30.32 2.61
N LYS A 142 10.36 30.38 3.39
CA LYS A 142 10.09 31.43 4.36
C LYS A 142 9.79 30.83 5.72
N VAL A 143 10.39 31.39 6.76
CA VAL A 143 10.07 31.07 8.15
C VAL A 143 8.96 32.01 8.62
N LEU A 144 7.84 31.45 9.05
CA LEU A 144 6.62 32.20 9.42
C LEU A 144 6.51 32.52 10.92
N GLY A 145 7.38 31.94 11.75
CA GLY A 145 7.40 32.08 13.20
C GLY A 145 8.55 31.28 13.78
N ASP A 146 8.56 31.10 15.10
CA ASP A 146 9.67 30.43 15.77
C ASP A 146 9.87 28.99 15.27
N VAL A 147 11.10 28.68 14.91
CA VAL A 147 11.54 27.35 14.50
C VAL A 147 12.55 26.82 15.52
N HIS A 148 12.73 25.50 15.54
CA HIS A 148 13.69 24.88 16.44
C HIS A 148 15.11 25.41 16.15
N PRO A 149 15.93 25.77 17.16
CA PRO A 149 17.23 26.42 16.95
C PRO A 149 18.17 25.69 15.98
N ILE A 150 18.26 24.35 16.11
CA ILE A 150 19.06 23.51 15.19
C ILE A 150 18.59 23.67 13.74
N LEU A 151 17.27 23.71 13.50
CA LEU A 151 16.74 23.86 12.16
C LEU A 151 16.96 25.29 11.64
N ASP A 152 16.80 26.30 12.50
CA ASP A 152 17.05 27.70 12.15
C ASP A 152 18.50 27.93 11.72
N GLU A 153 19.47 27.38 12.46
CA GLU A 153 20.89 27.42 12.13
C GLU A 153 21.15 26.75 10.79
N CYS A 154 20.66 25.52 10.58
CA CYS A 154 20.81 24.83 9.30
C CYS A 154 20.26 25.62 8.12
N LEU A 155 19.07 26.22 8.27
CA LEU A 155 18.42 26.98 7.20
C LEU A 155 19.13 28.30 6.89
N LYS A 156 19.71 28.97 7.89
CA LYS A 156 20.43 30.24 7.71
C LYS A 156 21.85 30.06 7.19
N ASP A 157 22.55 29.07 7.73
CA ASP A 157 23.96 28.80 7.41
C ASP A 157 24.12 27.87 6.20
N GLU A 158 23.00 27.48 5.57
CA GLU A 158 22.98 26.51 4.46
C GLU A 158 23.76 25.23 4.80
N ARG A 159 23.57 24.74 6.03
CA ARG A 159 24.26 23.58 6.58
C ARG A 159 23.36 22.35 6.56
N ALA A 160 23.87 21.24 6.07
CA ALA A 160 23.18 19.96 6.16
C ALA A 160 22.88 19.56 7.62
N LEU A 161 21.66 19.08 7.86
CA LEU A 161 21.33 18.36 9.08
C LEU A 161 22.17 17.08 9.19
N THR A 162 22.87 16.90 10.31
CA THR A 162 23.58 15.66 10.58
C THR A 162 22.60 14.51 10.86
N ASN A 163 23.07 13.27 10.77
CA ASN A 163 22.25 12.08 11.06
C ASN A 163 21.69 12.11 12.49
N ASN A 164 22.45 12.62 13.46
CA ASN A 164 22.02 12.70 14.86
C ASN A 164 20.96 13.79 15.04
N GLU A 165 21.20 14.99 14.51
CA GLU A 165 20.22 16.09 14.54
C GLU A 165 18.92 15.71 13.84
N SER A 166 18.99 15.03 12.70
CA SER A 166 17.79 14.56 11.98
C SER A 166 16.96 13.55 12.78
N LYS A 167 17.59 12.74 13.64
CA LYS A 167 16.89 11.77 14.51
C LYS A 167 16.28 12.44 15.73
N THR A 168 16.94 13.45 16.31
CA THR A 168 16.49 14.12 17.54
C THR A 168 15.53 15.27 17.28
N LEU A 169 15.57 15.88 16.09
CA LEU A 169 14.71 17.00 15.73
C LEU A 169 13.24 16.55 15.64
N PRO A 170 12.34 17.11 16.48
CA PRO A 170 10.92 16.77 16.43
C PRO A 170 10.31 17.21 15.11
N LEU A 171 9.32 16.45 14.60
CA LEU A 171 8.62 16.82 13.35
C LEU A 171 7.99 18.21 13.42
N SER A 172 7.49 18.61 14.59
CA SER A 172 6.92 19.95 14.81
C SER A 172 7.89 21.10 14.57
N ALA A 173 9.21 20.85 14.54
CA ALA A 173 10.21 21.86 14.16
C ALA A 173 9.96 22.41 12.74
N TRP A 174 9.37 21.61 11.86
CA TRP A 174 9.05 21.97 10.49
C TRP A 174 7.71 22.70 10.32
N SER A 175 7.02 23.02 11.43
CA SER A 175 5.67 23.61 11.41
C SER A 175 5.63 25.00 10.79
N ASN A 176 6.63 25.82 11.07
CA ASN A 176 6.69 27.23 10.65
C ASN A 176 7.52 27.47 9.38
N VAL A 177 7.95 26.41 8.69
CA VAL A 177 8.68 26.51 7.42
C VAL A 177 7.70 26.41 6.24
N LYS A 178 7.66 27.45 5.39
CA LYS A 178 6.82 27.47 4.19
C LYS A 178 7.69 27.46 2.93
N LEU A 179 7.40 26.55 2.01
CA LEU A 179 8.06 26.50 0.70
C LEU A 179 7.61 27.67 -0.17
N GLU A 180 8.56 28.28 -0.86
CA GLU A 180 8.31 29.23 -1.93
C GLU A 180 8.44 28.55 -3.30
N LYS A 181 8.24 29.31 -4.39
CA LYS A 181 8.38 28.78 -5.74
C LYS A 181 9.83 28.36 -5.99
N ASN A 182 10.04 27.05 -6.12
CA ASN A 182 11.36 26.44 -6.36
C ASN A 182 11.53 25.91 -7.79
N HIS A 183 10.42 25.64 -8.48
CA HIS A 183 10.41 25.03 -9.80
C HIS A 183 9.54 25.87 -10.73
N ASP A 184 10.02 26.07 -11.95
CA ASP A 184 9.22 26.58 -13.06
C ASP A 184 8.65 25.38 -13.81
N MET A 185 7.33 25.35 -14.00
CA MET A 185 6.71 24.35 -14.86
C MET A 185 6.96 24.76 -16.31
N SER A 186 7.49 23.84 -17.12
CA SER A 186 7.43 24.02 -18.57
C SER A 186 5.97 23.93 -19.00
N LEU A 187 5.53 24.90 -19.80
CA LEU A 187 4.23 24.88 -20.45
C LEU A 187 4.30 24.27 -21.85
N GLU A 188 5.48 23.76 -22.23
CA GLU A 188 5.63 23.00 -23.47
C GLU A 188 4.88 21.67 -23.35
N ILE A 189 4.16 21.33 -24.41
CA ILE A 189 3.39 20.11 -24.48
C ILE A 189 4.35 18.94 -24.70
N ASP A 190 4.35 17.97 -23.77
CA ASP A 190 5.05 16.70 -23.98
C ASP A 190 4.21 15.80 -24.90
N GLU A 191 4.46 15.89 -26.21
CA GLU A 191 3.76 15.10 -27.23
C GLU A 191 3.92 13.59 -27.01
N LYS A 192 4.99 13.12 -26.35
CA LYS A 192 5.19 11.68 -26.10
C LYS A 192 4.22 11.12 -25.07
N GLU A 193 3.84 11.91 -24.07
CA GLU A 193 2.82 11.54 -23.09
C GLU A 193 1.42 11.59 -23.72
N LEU A 194 1.15 12.60 -24.58
CA LEU A 194 -0.16 12.80 -25.18
C LEU A 194 -0.52 11.80 -26.28
N LEU A 195 0.46 11.32 -27.04
CA LEU A 195 0.24 10.40 -28.16
C LEU A 195 0.23 8.92 -27.75
N LYS A 196 0.15 8.63 -26.44
CA LYS A 196 0.03 7.25 -25.96
C LYS A 196 -1.30 6.66 -26.41
N ASP A 197 -1.22 5.48 -27.05
CA ASP A 197 -2.39 4.72 -27.49
C ASP A 197 -3.14 4.15 -26.27
N THR A 198 -4.02 4.99 -25.72
CA THR A 198 -4.89 4.68 -24.59
C THR A 198 -6.28 5.23 -24.88
N ALA A 199 -7.31 4.50 -24.45
CA ALA A 199 -8.69 4.92 -24.69
C ALA A 199 -8.98 6.25 -23.98
N CYS A 200 -9.61 7.19 -24.69
CA CYS A 200 -10.14 8.44 -24.13
C CYS A 200 -11.67 8.39 -24.13
N SER A 201 -12.30 8.85 -23.06
CA SER A 201 -13.75 9.00 -23.04
C SER A 201 -14.17 10.15 -23.96
N PRO A 202 -15.27 10.02 -24.71
CA PRO A 202 -15.83 11.14 -25.44
C PRO A 202 -16.23 12.29 -24.50
N PRO A 203 -16.38 13.52 -25.01
CA PRO A 203 -16.99 14.63 -24.28
C PRO A 203 -18.37 14.24 -23.73
N ARG A 204 -18.83 14.94 -22.69
CA ARG A 204 -20.10 14.63 -22.03
C ARG A 204 -21.31 14.92 -22.92
N GLU A 205 -21.13 15.80 -23.89
CA GLU A 205 -22.15 16.27 -24.82
C GLU A 205 -22.45 15.28 -25.95
N GLU A 206 -21.60 14.26 -26.15
CA GLU A 206 -21.84 13.13 -27.05
C GLU A 206 -22.63 12.00 -26.36
#